data_AF-A0A1V5RLY9-F1
#
_entry.id   AF-A0A1V5RLY9-F1
#
_cell.length_a   1.000
_cell.length_b   1.000
_cell.length_c   1.000
_cell.angle_alpha   90.00
_cell.angle_beta   90.00
_cell.angle_gamma   90.00
#
_symmetry.space_group_name_H-M   'P 1'
#
loop_
_entity.id
_entity.type
_entity.pdbx_description
1 polymer ?
#
loop_
_entity_poly.entity_id
_entity_poly.type
_entity_poly.pdbx_seq_one_letter_code
_entity_poly.pdbx_strand_id
1 'polypeptide(L)'
;MRISFSSLEAFQICPLKYKFAVIDKLKEPKTKELIFGSYIHQVLKWIYSQDPHFPTLDQSLDYYHKNWPKEAEGYKWIDENCEKDYFEEGLRIISQFYQHNFPPKTTILDLETKFEAIIDETPNKPDGKHILTGRIDRLDKHPDGTIEIIDYKTNKKIPSQDNVDHNLQLSIYTIGLLQKWPKIQTSNIKLSLYFVKSGEKVETKRDLNSLREAEQKIINLIHQIEVNSFAPRPSKLCDYCGFKYTCPVWRHFYDNFTILDSKDINIKEIVDEYFNLQSQKEELEQKLEKLKNTIEAYSEEKGLERIYGTNGYFSRRLSREIKYDFEKIHQILEPLGKWEKVLEINHQKLQDVLKEIPLASRQEIDKAKIIEKEYKYFTGNNKIPED
;
A
#
# COMPACT_ATOMS: atom_id res chain seq x y z
N MET A 1 14.74 14.56 -15.15
CA MET A 1 14.45 13.09 -15.12
C MET A 1 13.50 12.70 -16.26
N ARG A 2 13.58 11.48 -16.82
CA ARG A 2 12.60 10.96 -17.79
C ARG A 2 11.69 9.94 -17.11
N ILE A 3 10.37 10.17 -17.12
CA ILE A 3 9.38 9.40 -16.36
C ILE A 3 8.15 9.06 -17.22
N SER A 4 7.37 8.08 -16.80
CA SER A 4 6.06 7.72 -17.34
C SER A 4 5.05 7.49 -16.21
N PHE A 5 3.76 7.38 -16.53
CA PHE A 5 2.76 7.01 -15.52
C PHE A 5 3.11 5.67 -14.84
N SER A 6 3.45 4.64 -15.63
CA SER A 6 3.80 3.31 -15.10
C SER A 6 5.02 3.34 -14.17
N SER A 7 6.00 4.21 -14.42
CA SER A 7 7.16 4.35 -13.54
C SER A 7 6.77 5.06 -12.23
N LEU A 8 5.93 6.10 -12.29
CA LEU A 8 5.45 6.77 -11.08
C LEU A 8 4.61 5.81 -10.22
N GLU A 9 3.72 5.05 -10.85
CA GLU A 9 2.90 4.04 -10.18
C GLU A 9 3.79 2.95 -9.53
N ALA A 10 4.81 2.46 -10.24
CA ALA A 10 5.76 1.50 -9.68
C ALA A 10 6.43 2.03 -8.40
N PHE A 11 6.84 3.29 -8.37
CA PHE A 11 7.43 3.92 -7.18
C PHE A 11 6.44 4.04 -6.04
N GLN A 12 5.20 4.46 -6.34
CA GLN A 12 4.14 4.58 -5.34
C GLN A 12 3.77 3.21 -4.72
N ILE A 13 3.74 2.15 -5.53
CA ILE A 13 3.52 0.77 -5.07
C ILE A 13 4.68 0.32 -4.18
N CYS A 14 5.91 0.40 -4.70
CA CYS A 14 7.11 -0.02 -3.98
C CYS A 14 8.36 0.65 -4.57
N PRO A 15 9.11 1.46 -3.78
CA PRO A 15 10.33 2.11 -4.26
C PRO A 15 11.37 1.12 -4.85
N LEU A 16 11.51 -0.06 -4.26
CA LEU A 16 12.40 -1.09 -4.80
C LEU A 16 11.94 -1.62 -6.16
N LYS A 17 10.61 -1.73 -6.39
CA LYS A 17 10.07 -2.11 -7.71
C LYS A 17 10.44 -1.07 -8.77
N TYR A 18 10.32 0.21 -8.44
CA TYR A 18 10.78 1.29 -9.32
C TYR A 18 12.26 1.17 -9.64
N LYS A 19 13.12 0.98 -8.61
CA LYS A 19 14.55 0.81 -8.82
C LYS A 19 14.84 -0.34 -9.77
N PHE A 20 14.27 -1.52 -9.54
CA PHE A 20 14.47 -2.69 -10.41
C PHE A 20 13.99 -2.47 -11.84
N ALA A 21 12.78 -1.94 -12.04
CA ALA A 21 12.20 -1.80 -13.37
C ALA A 21 12.79 -0.63 -14.17
N VAL A 22 13.05 0.52 -13.52
CA VAL A 22 13.35 1.79 -14.19
C VAL A 22 14.83 2.13 -14.15
N ILE A 23 15.48 1.97 -12.98
CA ILE A 23 16.90 2.30 -12.81
C ILE A 23 17.77 1.14 -13.29
N ASP A 24 17.57 -0.05 -12.71
CA ASP A 24 18.37 -1.24 -12.98
C ASP A 24 17.93 -1.95 -14.29
N LYS A 25 16.74 -1.59 -14.82
CA LYS A 25 16.15 -2.14 -16.06
C LYS A 25 16.10 -3.67 -16.08
N LEU A 26 15.83 -4.28 -14.94
CA LEU A 26 15.60 -5.71 -14.83
C LEU A 26 14.31 -6.08 -15.56
N LYS A 27 14.34 -7.18 -16.32
CA LYS A 27 13.16 -7.67 -17.04
C LYS A 27 12.18 -8.26 -16.03
N GLU A 28 11.03 -7.60 -15.83
CA GLU A 28 9.93 -8.13 -15.04
C GLU A 28 9.18 -9.20 -15.86
N PRO A 29 9.06 -10.45 -15.38
CA PRO A 29 8.16 -11.42 -15.98
C PRO A 29 6.73 -10.88 -15.93
N LYS A 30 6.06 -10.80 -17.08
CA LYS A 30 4.67 -10.37 -17.13
C LYS A 30 3.75 -11.48 -16.60
N THR A 31 2.69 -11.07 -15.90
CA THR A 31 1.63 -12.00 -15.49
C THR A 31 0.72 -12.34 -16.68
N LYS A 32 -0.01 -13.45 -16.58
CA LYS A 32 -0.98 -13.88 -17.60
C LYS A 32 -2.02 -12.80 -17.91
N GLU A 33 -2.45 -12.03 -16.91
CA GLU A 33 -3.40 -10.93 -17.07
C GLU A 33 -2.82 -9.78 -17.91
N LEU A 34 -1.53 -9.46 -17.74
CA LEU A 34 -0.85 -8.43 -18.52
C LEU A 34 -0.62 -8.85 -19.97
N ILE A 35 -0.27 -10.13 -20.20
CA ILE A 35 -0.15 -10.70 -21.55
C ILE A 35 -1.49 -10.65 -22.27
N PHE A 36 -2.54 -11.16 -21.63
CA PHE A 36 -3.90 -11.11 -22.16
C PHE A 36 -4.34 -9.68 -22.45
N GLY A 37 -4.15 -8.77 -21.50
CA GLY A 37 -4.49 -7.37 -21.67
C GLY A 37 -3.79 -6.72 -22.85
N SER A 38 -2.47 -6.91 -22.96
CA SER A 38 -1.66 -6.39 -24.07
C SER A 38 -2.14 -6.93 -25.42
N TYR A 39 -2.54 -8.21 -25.47
CA TYR A 39 -3.04 -8.84 -26.68
C TYR A 39 -4.42 -8.29 -27.11
N ILE A 40 -5.32 -8.04 -26.15
CA ILE A 40 -6.60 -7.38 -26.44
C ILE A 40 -6.36 -5.97 -27.02
N HIS A 41 -5.46 -5.17 -26.44
CA HIS A 41 -5.12 -3.86 -27.00
C HIS A 41 -4.56 -3.98 -28.43
N GLN A 42 -3.69 -4.96 -28.68
CA GLN A 42 -3.15 -5.20 -30.03
C GLN A 42 -4.24 -5.52 -31.05
N VAL A 43 -5.22 -6.35 -30.68
CA VAL A 43 -6.33 -6.71 -31.57
C VAL A 43 -7.23 -5.51 -31.83
N LEU A 44 -7.61 -4.76 -30.79
CA LEU A 44 -8.41 -3.54 -30.96
C LEU A 44 -7.70 -2.49 -31.83
N LYS A 45 -6.39 -2.31 -31.62
CA LYS A 45 -5.57 -1.47 -32.48
C LYS A 45 -5.60 -1.95 -33.93
N TRP A 46 -5.43 -3.24 -34.18
CA TRP A 46 -5.46 -3.80 -35.53
C TRP A 46 -6.80 -3.56 -36.22
N ILE A 47 -7.92 -3.71 -35.51
CA ILE A 47 -9.26 -3.44 -36.04
C ILE A 47 -9.37 -1.97 -36.47
N TYR A 48 -9.03 -1.03 -35.58
CA TYR A 48 -9.14 0.40 -35.87
C TYR A 48 -8.10 0.91 -36.88
N SER A 49 -6.96 0.23 -37.02
CA SER A 49 -5.95 0.62 -38.02
C SER A 49 -6.36 0.31 -39.46
N GLN A 50 -7.48 -0.41 -39.68
CA GLN A 50 -8.02 -0.65 -41.02
C GLN A 50 -8.95 0.48 -41.51
N ASP A 51 -9.02 1.62 -40.80
CA ASP A 51 -9.77 2.81 -41.23
C ASP A 51 -9.42 3.20 -42.69
N PRO A 52 -10.40 3.47 -43.58
CA PRO A 52 -11.85 3.52 -43.33
C PRO A 52 -12.59 2.19 -43.56
N HIS A 53 -11.91 1.14 -44.02
CA HIS A 53 -12.52 -0.16 -44.34
C HIS A 53 -12.32 -1.14 -43.18
N PHE A 54 -13.05 -0.92 -42.10
CA PHE A 54 -12.98 -1.75 -40.90
C PHE A 54 -13.28 -3.23 -41.21
N PRO A 55 -12.55 -4.18 -40.59
CA PRO A 55 -12.81 -5.59 -40.77
C PRO A 55 -14.18 -5.95 -40.20
N THR A 56 -14.81 -6.97 -40.74
CA THR A 56 -16.01 -7.60 -40.15
C THR A 56 -15.71 -8.22 -38.78
N LEU A 57 -16.76 -8.56 -38.03
CA LEU A 57 -16.60 -9.32 -36.79
C LEU A 57 -15.84 -10.63 -37.03
N ASP A 58 -16.21 -11.39 -38.06
CA ASP A 58 -15.57 -12.67 -38.37
C ASP A 58 -14.08 -12.51 -38.68
N GLN A 59 -13.70 -11.49 -39.46
CA GLN A 59 -12.29 -11.17 -39.71
C GLN A 59 -11.53 -10.77 -38.44
N SER A 60 -12.20 -10.09 -37.51
CA SER A 60 -11.62 -9.69 -36.22
C SER A 60 -11.38 -10.89 -35.31
N LEU A 61 -12.35 -11.82 -35.26
CA LEU A 61 -12.22 -13.07 -34.51
C LEU A 61 -11.18 -14.01 -35.13
N ASP A 62 -11.10 -14.06 -36.46
CA ASP A 62 -10.07 -14.83 -37.18
C ASP A 62 -8.66 -14.26 -36.92
N TYR A 63 -8.49 -12.93 -36.92
CA TYR A 63 -7.23 -12.30 -36.52
C TYR A 63 -6.82 -12.66 -35.10
N TYR A 64 -7.76 -12.59 -34.15
CA TYR A 64 -7.53 -12.98 -32.76
C TYR A 64 -7.14 -14.45 -32.63
N HIS A 65 -7.86 -15.34 -33.31
CA HIS A 65 -7.58 -16.77 -33.27
C HIS A 65 -6.18 -17.08 -33.82
N LYS A 66 -5.82 -16.51 -34.98
CA LYS A 66 -4.55 -16.79 -35.65
C LYS A 66 -3.33 -16.24 -34.93
N ASN A 67 -3.49 -15.12 -34.22
CA ASN A 67 -2.36 -14.40 -33.60
C ASN A 67 -2.30 -14.61 -32.08
N TRP A 68 -3.09 -15.53 -31.51
CA TRP A 68 -3.09 -15.78 -30.07
C TRP A 68 -1.68 -16.13 -29.56
N PRO A 69 -1.14 -15.38 -28.58
CA PRO A 69 0.23 -15.56 -28.14
C PRO A 69 0.35 -16.76 -27.19
N LYS A 70 0.73 -17.91 -27.72
CA LYS A 70 1.10 -19.10 -26.91
C LYS A 70 2.30 -18.85 -25.99
N GLU A 71 3.18 -17.95 -26.40
CA GLU A 71 4.30 -17.45 -25.60
C GLU A 71 4.54 -15.97 -25.93
N ALA A 72 4.64 -15.12 -24.91
CA ALA A 72 4.92 -13.70 -25.10
C ALA A 72 5.63 -13.11 -23.87
N GLU A 73 6.62 -12.26 -24.13
CA GLU A 73 7.32 -11.46 -23.11
C GLU A 73 7.85 -12.26 -21.90
N GLY A 74 8.25 -13.52 -22.13
CA GLY A 74 8.76 -14.42 -21.09
C GLY A 74 7.69 -15.17 -20.30
N TYR A 75 6.42 -15.01 -20.67
CA TYR A 75 5.31 -15.83 -20.17
C TYR A 75 4.94 -16.89 -21.21
N LYS A 76 4.76 -18.13 -20.73
CA LYS A 76 4.28 -19.26 -21.52
C LYS A 76 3.02 -19.81 -20.84
N TRP A 77 1.98 -20.08 -21.62
CA TRP A 77 0.80 -20.78 -21.11
C TRP A 77 1.17 -22.23 -20.83
N ILE A 78 1.31 -22.59 -19.55
CA ILE A 78 1.65 -23.95 -19.11
C ILE A 78 0.39 -24.76 -18.81
N ASP A 79 -0.65 -24.10 -18.28
CA ASP A 79 -1.95 -24.70 -18.00
C ASP A 79 -2.88 -24.46 -19.20
N GLU A 80 -3.16 -25.53 -19.93
CA GLU A 80 -3.99 -25.52 -21.15
C GLU A 80 -5.44 -25.11 -20.87
N ASN A 81 -6.00 -25.47 -19.71
CA ASN A 81 -7.36 -25.07 -19.34
C ASN A 81 -7.40 -23.56 -19.07
N CYS A 82 -6.41 -23.06 -18.32
CA CYS A 82 -6.27 -21.63 -18.11
C CYS A 82 -6.07 -20.87 -19.43
N GLU A 83 -5.24 -21.38 -20.35
CA GLU A 83 -5.08 -20.76 -21.68
C GLU A 83 -6.43 -20.67 -22.41
N LYS A 84 -7.16 -21.78 -22.46
CA LYS A 84 -8.45 -21.88 -23.13
C LYS A 84 -9.47 -20.90 -22.55
N ASP A 85 -9.55 -20.79 -21.22
CA ASP A 85 -10.46 -19.85 -20.54
C ASP A 85 -10.18 -18.40 -20.95
N TYR A 86 -8.90 -18.00 -21.00
CA TYR A 86 -8.54 -16.65 -21.43
C TYR A 86 -8.78 -16.43 -22.93
N PHE A 87 -8.53 -17.45 -23.76
CA PHE A 87 -8.80 -17.41 -25.19
C PHE A 87 -10.30 -17.19 -25.46
N GLU A 88 -11.16 -17.99 -24.83
CA GLU A 88 -12.63 -17.87 -24.95
C GLU A 88 -13.14 -16.53 -24.42
N GLU A 89 -12.59 -16.05 -23.29
CA GLU A 89 -12.91 -14.74 -22.74
C GLU A 89 -12.55 -13.60 -23.71
N GLY A 90 -11.41 -13.69 -24.40
CA GLY A 90 -11.04 -12.67 -25.38
C GLY A 90 -11.93 -12.66 -26.63
N LEU A 91 -12.33 -13.83 -27.13
CA LEU A 91 -13.35 -13.92 -28.18
C LEU A 91 -14.65 -13.21 -27.76
N ARG A 92 -15.13 -13.48 -26.54
CA ARG A 92 -16.32 -12.84 -25.98
C ARG A 92 -16.17 -11.32 -25.91
N ILE A 93 -15.03 -10.83 -25.41
CA ILE A 93 -14.72 -9.39 -25.32
C ILE A 93 -14.76 -8.75 -26.71
N ILE A 94 -14.09 -9.35 -27.71
CA ILE A 94 -14.00 -8.79 -29.06
C ILE A 94 -15.38 -8.76 -29.72
N SER A 95 -16.16 -9.84 -29.60
CA SER A 95 -17.52 -9.87 -30.13
C SER A 95 -18.41 -8.79 -29.52
N GLN A 96 -18.41 -8.68 -28.18
CA GLN A 96 -19.21 -7.67 -27.48
C GLN A 96 -18.74 -6.26 -27.85
N PHE A 97 -17.43 -6.01 -27.84
CA PHE A 97 -16.85 -4.73 -28.22
C PHE A 97 -17.26 -4.35 -29.65
N TYR A 98 -17.15 -5.28 -30.59
CA TYR A 98 -17.47 -5.02 -32.00
C TYR A 98 -18.94 -4.62 -32.17
N GLN A 99 -19.86 -5.39 -31.58
CA GLN A 99 -21.30 -5.14 -31.67
C GLN A 99 -21.72 -3.75 -31.16
N HIS A 100 -21.05 -3.23 -30.14
CA HIS A 100 -21.39 -1.93 -29.54
C HIS A 100 -20.73 -0.74 -30.25
N ASN A 101 -19.59 -0.95 -30.91
CA ASN A 101 -18.74 0.15 -31.40
C ASN A 101 -18.66 0.26 -32.93
N PHE A 102 -19.12 -0.75 -33.69
CA PHE A 102 -19.02 -0.75 -35.15
C PHE A 102 -20.39 -0.66 -35.85
N PRO A 103 -20.50 0.15 -36.92
CA PRO A 103 -19.47 1.05 -37.46
C PRO A 103 -19.19 2.23 -36.50
N PRO A 104 -17.94 2.73 -36.41
CA PRO A 104 -17.60 3.81 -35.51
C PRO A 104 -18.32 5.10 -35.92
N LYS A 105 -18.79 5.84 -34.91
CA LYS A 105 -19.46 7.15 -35.08
C LYS A 105 -18.48 8.33 -35.01
N THR A 106 -17.21 8.04 -34.81
CA THR A 106 -16.11 8.99 -34.63
C THR A 106 -15.07 8.78 -35.72
N THR A 107 -14.32 9.83 -36.04
CA THR A 107 -13.13 9.73 -36.89
C THR A 107 -11.93 9.33 -36.03
N ILE A 108 -11.21 8.29 -36.41
CA ILE A 108 -9.98 7.90 -35.71
C ILE A 108 -8.89 8.91 -36.07
N LEU A 109 -8.35 9.62 -35.07
CA LEU A 109 -7.26 10.57 -35.28
C LEU A 109 -5.90 9.88 -35.24
N ASP A 110 -5.69 9.00 -34.26
CA ASP A 110 -4.44 8.29 -34.08
C ASP A 110 -4.62 7.09 -33.12
N LEU A 111 -3.72 6.12 -33.20
CA LEU A 111 -3.70 4.91 -32.37
C LEU A 111 -2.32 4.71 -31.77
N GLU A 112 -2.25 4.27 -30.51
CA GLU A 112 -0.99 4.03 -29.81
C GLU A 112 -0.06 5.29 -29.84
N THR A 113 -0.66 6.48 -29.72
CA THR A 113 0.02 7.77 -29.86
C THR A 113 1.05 7.95 -28.76
N LYS A 114 2.32 7.88 -29.14
CA LYS A 114 3.44 8.25 -28.25
C LYS A 114 3.48 9.76 -28.08
N PHE A 115 3.75 10.22 -26.87
CA PHE A 115 4.01 11.63 -26.58
C PHE A 115 5.19 11.79 -25.64
N GLU A 116 5.81 12.97 -25.73
CA GLU A 116 6.74 13.50 -24.75
C GLU A 116 6.21 14.88 -24.35
N ALA A 117 6.17 15.14 -23.06
CA ALA A 117 5.78 16.42 -22.48
C ALA A 117 6.87 16.88 -21.51
N ILE A 118 7.17 18.17 -21.53
CA ILE A 118 8.12 18.79 -20.63
C ILE A 118 7.34 19.30 -19.42
N ILE A 119 7.75 18.85 -18.24
CA ILE A 119 7.37 19.45 -16.96
C ILE A 119 8.55 20.32 -16.54
N ASP A 120 8.35 21.63 -16.50
CA ASP A 120 9.41 22.61 -16.28
C ASP A 120 9.18 23.34 -14.95
N GLU A 121 10.09 23.16 -14.01
CA GLU A 121 10.07 23.83 -12.70
C GLU A 121 10.89 25.13 -12.71
N THR A 122 11.41 25.57 -13.85
CA THR A 122 12.14 26.84 -13.94
C THR A 122 11.19 28.04 -13.75
N PRO A 123 11.63 29.10 -13.06
CA PRO A 123 12.98 29.35 -12.54
C PRO A 123 13.25 28.76 -11.14
N ASN A 124 12.28 28.11 -10.49
CA ASN A 124 12.42 27.65 -9.11
C ASN A 124 13.53 26.61 -8.92
N LYS A 125 13.83 25.81 -9.96
CA LYS A 125 14.91 24.81 -9.98
C LYS A 125 15.64 24.86 -11.33
N PRO A 126 16.93 25.24 -11.39
CA PRO A 126 17.68 25.38 -12.66
C PRO A 126 17.72 24.10 -13.52
N ASP A 127 17.83 22.93 -12.87
CA ASP A 127 17.80 21.61 -13.52
C ASP A 127 16.41 20.94 -13.46
N GLY A 128 15.35 21.72 -13.22
CA GLY A 128 13.98 21.26 -13.02
C GLY A 128 13.23 20.89 -14.30
N LYS A 129 13.92 20.46 -15.35
CA LYS A 129 13.28 20.00 -16.59
C LYS A 129 13.13 18.48 -16.57
N HIS A 130 11.89 18.03 -16.59
CA HIS A 130 11.54 16.61 -16.57
C HIS A 130 10.77 16.25 -17.84
N ILE A 131 11.07 15.08 -18.40
CA ILE A 131 10.40 14.57 -19.58
C ILE A 131 9.39 13.53 -19.14
N LEU A 132 8.11 13.86 -19.25
CA LEU A 132 6.99 12.96 -19.08
C LEU A 132 6.71 12.26 -20.41
N THR A 133 6.61 10.94 -20.37
CA THR A 133 6.39 10.10 -21.54
C THR A 133 5.19 9.22 -21.34
N GLY A 134 4.53 8.88 -22.43
CA GLY A 134 3.42 7.95 -22.38
C GLY A 134 2.97 7.55 -23.76
N ARG A 135 1.93 6.72 -23.77
CA ARG A 135 1.26 6.24 -24.97
C ARG A 135 -0.23 6.26 -24.72
N ILE A 136 -0.98 6.91 -25.60
CA ILE A 136 -2.44 6.92 -25.59
C ILE A 136 -2.91 5.77 -26.48
N ASP A 137 -3.81 4.92 -26.01
CA ASP A 137 -4.29 3.77 -26.79
C ASP A 137 -5.02 4.22 -28.06
N ARG A 138 -5.96 5.17 -27.93
CA ARG A 138 -6.75 5.68 -29.06
C ARG A 138 -7.19 7.13 -28.89
N LEU A 139 -7.13 7.87 -29.99
CA LEU A 139 -7.65 9.23 -30.12
C LEU A 139 -8.74 9.28 -31.19
N ASP A 140 -9.90 9.77 -30.79
CA ASP A 140 -11.07 9.92 -31.66
C ASP A 140 -11.47 11.39 -31.77
N LYS A 141 -12.04 11.77 -32.92
CA LYS A 141 -12.74 13.04 -33.11
C LYS A 141 -14.24 12.77 -33.30
N HIS A 142 -15.04 13.38 -32.44
CA HIS A 142 -16.49 13.37 -32.53
C HIS A 142 -17.00 14.32 -33.62
N PRO A 143 -18.24 14.12 -34.12
CA PRO A 143 -18.84 15.00 -35.12
C PRO A 143 -18.94 16.47 -34.69
N ASP A 144 -19.07 16.73 -33.38
CA ASP A 144 -19.09 18.08 -32.79
C ASP A 144 -17.70 18.73 -32.69
N GLY A 145 -16.64 17.99 -33.06
CA GLY A 145 -15.25 18.44 -32.98
C GLY A 145 -14.53 18.11 -31.67
N THR A 146 -15.22 17.52 -30.69
CA THR A 146 -14.62 17.06 -29.43
C THR A 146 -13.60 15.96 -29.71
N ILE A 147 -12.44 16.02 -29.04
CA ILE A 147 -11.41 14.99 -29.11
C ILE A 147 -11.54 14.08 -27.88
N GLU A 148 -11.70 12.78 -28.11
CA GLU A 148 -11.79 11.78 -27.04
C GLU A 148 -10.48 11.00 -26.94
N ILE A 149 -9.87 11.01 -25.75
CA ILE A 149 -8.80 10.10 -25.36
C ILE A 149 -9.44 8.85 -24.76
N ILE A 150 -9.22 7.71 -25.37
CA ILE A 150 -9.74 6.42 -24.91
C ILE A 150 -8.58 5.56 -24.43
N ASP A 151 -8.66 5.07 -23.19
CA ASP A 151 -7.72 4.12 -22.59
C ASP A 151 -8.47 2.83 -22.27
N TYR A 152 -8.01 1.72 -22.83
CA TYR A 152 -8.65 0.43 -22.68
C TYR A 152 -8.22 -0.23 -21.37
N LYS A 153 -9.19 -0.83 -20.66
CA LYS A 153 -8.97 -1.54 -19.40
C LYS A 153 -9.54 -2.95 -19.48
N THR A 154 -8.71 -3.95 -19.17
CA THR A 154 -9.05 -5.38 -19.23
C THR A 154 -9.27 -6.00 -17.84
N ASN A 155 -9.25 -5.20 -16.79
CA ASN A 155 -9.66 -5.59 -15.44
C ASN A 155 -11.18 -5.54 -15.30
N LYS A 156 -11.73 -6.32 -14.35
CA LYS A 156 -13.17 -6.36 -14.08
C LYS A 156 -13.65 -5.21 -13.19
N LYS A 157 -12.77 -4.69 -12.33
CA LYS A 157 -13.13 -3.68 -11.33
C LYS A 157 -13.20 -2.30 -11.98
N ILE A 158 -14.40 -1.74 -11.98
CA ILE A 158 -14.65 -0.37 -12.42
C ILE A 158 -14.46 0.57 -11.21
N PRO A 159 -13.60 1.59 -11.29
CA PRO A 159 -13.44 2.59 -10.25
C PRO A 159 -14.68 3.48 -10.14
N SER A 160 -14.89 4.08 -8.96
CA SER A 160 -15.93 5.12 -8.80
C SER A 160 -15.63 6.32 -9.70
N GLN A 161 -16.67 7.09 -10.04
CA GLN A 161 -16.55 8.31 -10.84
C GLN A 161 -15.49 9.27 -10.25
N ASP A 162 -15.51 9.48 -8.93
CA ASP A 162 -14.53 10.30 -8.21
C ASP A 162 -13.07 9.85 -8.43
N ASN A 163 -12.81 8.53 -8.43
CA ASN A 163 -11.47 8.01 -8.71
C ASN A 163 -11.06 8.23 -10.18
N VAL A 164 -12.01 8.25 -11.11
CA VAL A 164 -11.76 8.54 -12.54
C VAL A 164 -11.51 10.03 -12.74
N ASP A 165 -12.26 10.89 -12.04
CA ASP A 165 -12.11 12.35 -12.08
C ASP A 165 -10.74 12.79 -11.54
N HIS A 166 -10.18 12.07 -10.57
CA HIS A 166 -8.84 12.33 -10.02
C HIS A 166 -7.75 11.39 -10.57
N ASN A 167 -8.03 10.65 -11.64
CA ASN A 167 -7.07 9.71 -12.21
C ASN A 167 -5.87 10.45 -12.85
N LEU A 168 -4.67 10.18 -12.32
CA LEU A 168 -3.42 10.83 -12.75
C LEU A 168 -2.99 10.42 -14.17
N GLN A 169 -3.23 9.16 -14.58
CA GLN A 169 -2.89 8.68 -15.93
C GLN A 169 -3.62 9.49 -17.01
N LEU A 170 -4.92 9.71 -16.81
CA LEU A 170 -5.74 10.52 -17.72
C LEU A 170 -5.29 11.98 -17.79
N SER A 171 -4.89 12.57 -16.66
CA SER A 171 -4.29 13.91 -16.64
C SER A 171 -2.97 13.95 -17.41
N ILE A 172 -2.10 12.95 -17.24
CA ILE A 172 -0.84 12.80 -17.97
C ILE A 172 -1.08 12.71 -19.49
N TYR A 173 -2.08 11.96 -19.93
CA TYR A 173 -2.45 11.90 -21.34
C TYR A 173 -2.94 13.24 -21.89
N THR A 174 -3.71 13.99 -21.09
CA THR A 174 -4.17 15.32 -21.49
C THR A 174 -3.01 16.30 -21.63
N ILE A 175 -2.07 16.30 -20.67
CA ILE A 175 -0.83 17.11 -20.75
C ILE A 175 -0.04 16.74 -22.01
N GLY A 176 0.15 15.43 -22.25
CA GLY A 176 0.83 14.91 -23.43
C GLY A 176 0.17 15.35 -24.75
N LEU A 177 -1.16 15.27 -24.81
CA LEU A 177 -1.94 15.68 -25.98
C LEU A 177 -1.78 17.17 -26.27
N LEU A 178 -1.94 18.03 -25.25
CA LEU A 178 -1.88 19.48 -25.39
C LEU A 178 -0.49 19.96 -25.80
N GLN A 179 0.59 19.38 -25.25
CA GLN A 179 1.95 19.76 -25.67
C GLN A 179 2.27 19.26 -27.08
N LYS A 180 1.78 18.07 -27.46
CA LYS A 180 1.95 17.55 -28.82
C LYS A 180 1.14 18.33 -29.86
N TRP A 181 -0.04 18.82 -29.49
CA TRP A 181 -0.94 19.60 -30.35
C TRP A 181 -1.50 20.85 -29.63
N PRO A 182 -0.72 21.94 -29.53
CA PRO A 182 -1.05 23.13 -28.74
C PRO A 182 -2.29 23.91 -29.19
N LYS A 183 -2.84 23.61 -30.36
CA LYS A 183 -4.08 24.24 -30.88
C LYS A 183 -5.35 23.65 -30.26
N ILE A 184 -5.26 22.49 -29.61
CA ILE A 184 -6.39 21.86 -28.93
C ILE A 184 -6.65 22.60 -27.63
N GLN A 185 -7.90 22.95 -27.37
CA GLN A 185 -8.32 23.54 -26.09
C GLN A 185 -8.79 22.42 -25.15
N THR A 186 -8.50 22.57 -23.86
CA THR A 186 -8.91 21.62 -22.80
C THR A 186 -10.42 21.39 -22.76
N SER A 187 -11.22 22.41 -23.01
CA SER A 187 -12.69 22.33 -23.06
C SER A 187 -13.22 21.36 -24.12
N ASN A 188 -12.42 21.09 -25.15
CA ASN A 188 -12.78 20.20 -26.26
C ASN A 188 -12.20 18.79 -26.09
N ILE A 189 -11.68 18.45 -24.91
CA ILE A 189 -11.13 17.12 -24.62
C ILE A 189 -12.09 16.36 -23.71
N LYS A 190 -12.40 15.13 -24.12
CA LYS A 190 -13.10 14.12 -23.34
C LYS A 190 -12.15 12.97 -23.05
N LEU A 191 -12.21 12.39 -21.86
CA LEU A 191 -11.36 11.28 -21.44
C LEU A 191 -12.25 10.10 -21.07
N SER A 192 -11.88 8.91 -21.51
CA SER A 192 -12.69 7.71 -21.33
C SER A 192 -11.83 6.53 -20.92
N LEU A 193 -12.18 5.89 -19.80
CA LEU A 193 -11.73 4.54 -19.48
C LEU A 193 -12.75 3.55 -20.03
N TYR A 194 -12.34 2.70 -20.96
CA TYR A 194 -13.22 1.68 -21.53
C TYR A 194 -12.86 0.30 -20.97
N PHE A 195 -13.69 -0.21 -20.06
CA PHE A 195 -13.63 -1.54 -19.48
C PHE A 195 -14.18 -2.59 -20.45
N VAL A 196 -13.32 -3.14 -21.30
CA VAL A 196 -13.72 -4.00 -22.42
C VAL A 196 -14.34 -5.34 -21.97
N LYS A 197 -14.10 -5.77 -20.73
CA LYS A 197 -14.71 -6.99 -20.15
C LYS A 197 -16.19 -6.83 -19.82
N SER A 198 -16.59 -5.66 -19.33
CA SER A 198 -17.98 -5.34 -18.99
C SER A 198 -18.70 -4.61 -20.11
N GLY A 199 -17.97 -4.02 -21.05
CA GLY A 199 -18.53 -3.15 -22.08
C GLY A 199 -18.79 -1.73 -21.59
N GLU A 200 -18.42 -1.40 -20.34
CA GLU A 200 -18.68 -0.11 -19.73
C GLU A 200 -17.60 0.93 -20.05
N LYS A 201 -18.05 2.16 -20.30
CA LYS A 201 -17.19 3.33 -20.52
C LYS A 201 -17.46 4.36 -19.42
N VAL A 202 -16.41 4.73 -18.69
CA VAL A 202 -16.48 5.78 -17.67
C VAL A 202 -15.77 7.02 -18.19
N GLU A 203 -16.49 8.14 -18.20
CA GLU A 203 -16.09 9.36 -18.89
C GLU A 203 -15.76 10.46 -17.89
N THR A 204 -14.79 11.31 -18.21
CA THR A 204 -14.39 12.44 -17.39
C THR A 204 -13.77 13.54 -18.26
N LYS A 205 -13.50 14.69 -17.65
CA LYS A 205 -12.84 15.85 -18.28
C LYS A 205 -11.74 16.40 -17.37
N ARG A 206 -10.83 17.20 -17.93
CA ARG A 206 -9.82 17.92 -17.16
C ARG A 206 -9.88 19.40 -17.49
N ASP A 207 -10.03 20.21 -16.47
CA ASP A 207 -9.83 21.65 -16.58
C ASP A 207 -8.36 22.01 -16.32
N LEU A 208 -8.02 23.29 -16.52
CA LEU A 208 -6.64 23.76 -16.34
C LEU A 208 -6.14 23.60 -14.91
N ASN A 209 -7.02 23.67 -13.90
CA ASN A 209 -6.65 23.51 -12.50
C ASN A 209 -6.28 22.05 -12.20
N SER A 210 -7.09 21.10 -12.66
CA SER A 210 -6.82 19.66 -12.56
C SER A 210 -5.48 19.27 -13.18
N LEU A 211 -5.12 19.91 -14.30
CA LEU A 211 -3.82 19.68 -14.95
C LEU A 211 -2.66 20.23 -14.12
N ARG A 212 -2.79 21.45 -13.58
CA ARG A 212 -1.77 22.03 -12.67
C ARG A 212 -1.56 21.18 -11.41
N GLU A 213 -2.65 20.68 -10.82
CA GLU A 213 -2.56 19.78 -9.67
C GLU A 213 -1.86 18.46 -10.01
N ALA A 214 -2.14 17.91 -11.20
CA ALA A 214 -1.45 16.73 -11.70
C ALA A 214 0.06 16.98 -11.92
N GLU A 215 0.43 18.11 -12.51
CA GLU A 215 1.84 18.52 -12.68
C GLU A 215 2.55 18.65 -11.33
N GLN A 216 1.93 19.32 -10.35
CA GLN A 216 2.50 19.45 -9.01
C GLN A 216 2.65 18.09 -8.31
N LYS A 217 1.67 17.20 -8.47
CA LYS A 217 1.74 15.83 -7.93
C LYS A 217 2.90 15.04 -8.56
N ILE A 218 3.11 15.19 -9.87
CA ILE A 218 4.23 14.56 -10.58
C ILE A 218 5.56 15.11 -10.05
N ILE A 219 5.70 16.42 -9.92
CA ILE A 219 6.90 17.08 -9.36
C ILE A 219 7.19 16.55 -7.96
N ASN A 220 6.18 16.48 -7.09
CA ASN A 220 6.34 15.97 -5.73
C ASN A 220 6.82 14.51 -5.71
N LEU A 221 6.32 13.67 -6.63
CA LEU A 221 6.78 12.28 -6.76
C LEU A 221 8.22 12.20 -7.27
N ILE A 222 8.61 13.06 -8.22
CA ILE A 222 9.99 13.15 -8.71
C ILE A 222 10.93 13.50 -7.56
N HIS A 223 10.61 14.51 -6.76
CA HIS A 223 11.41 14.87 -5.59
C HIS A 223 11.53 13.73 -4.58
N GLN A 224 10.45 12.98 -4.34
CA GLN A 224 10.50 11.79 -3.50
C GLN A 224 11.40 10.69 -4.07
N ILE A 225 11.44 10.52 -5.39
CA ILE A 225 12.33 9.56 -6.08
C ILE A 225 13.79 9.98 -5.94
N GLU A 226 14.10 11.27 -6.13
CA GLU A 226 15.47 11.80 -6.13
C GLU A 226 16.18 11.58 -4.78
N VAL A 227 15.43 11.65 -3.66
CA VAL A 227 15.98 11.48 -2.31
C VAL A 227 15.75 10.07 -1.71
N ASN A 228 15.16 9.14 -2.46
CA ASN A 228 14.79 7.83 -1.92
C ASN A 228 15.99 6.88 -1.79
N SER A 229 16.00 6.05 -0.74
CA SER A 229 16.92 4.91 -0.61
C SER A 229 16.43 3.64 -1.32
N PHE A 230 15.23 3.67 -1.90
CA PHE A 230 14.55 2.59 -2.58
C PHE A 230 14.33 1.33 -1.73
N ALA A 231 14.05 1.52 -0.43
CA ALA A 231 13.69 0.43 0.47
C ALA A 231 12.43 -0.33 -0.01
N PRO A 232 12.37 -1.67 0.18
CA PRO A 232 11.18 -2.44 -0.16
C PRO A 232 9.99 -2.03 0.71
N ARG A 233 8.80 -2.05 0.12
CA ARG A 233 7.53 -1.81 0.81
C ARG A 233 6.64 -3.06 0.69
N PRO A 234 6.73 -4.03 1.62
CA PRO A 234 5.87 -5.21 1.62
C PRO A 234 4.38 -4.82 1.65
N SER A 235 3.58 -5.44 0.80
CA SER A 235 2.12 -5.25 0.77
C SER A 235 1.45 -6.47 0.12
N LYS A 236 0.11 -6.51 0.12
CA LYS A 236 -0.65 -7.54 -0.61
C LYS A 236 -0.34 -7.59 -2.11
N LEU A 237 0.20 -6.50 -2.67
CA LEU A 237 0.61 -6.45 -4.08
C LEU A 237 1.91 -7.24 -4.35
N CYS A 238 2.64 -7.66 -3.30
CA CYS A 238 3.83 -8.49 -3.47
C CYS A 238 3.54 -9.82 -4.15
N ASP A 239 2.33 -10.38 -4.00
CA ASP A 239 1.94 -11.65 -4.62
C ASP A 239 1.86 -11.57 -6.15
N TYR A 240 1.72 -10.37 -6.69
CA TYR A 240 1.67 -10.09 -8.13
C TYR A 240 2.94 -9.39 -8.64
N CYS A 241 3.97 -9.25 -7.82
CA CYS A 241 5.21 -8.57 -8.20
C CYS A 241 6.14 -9.52 -8.95
N GLY A 242 6.54 -9.18 -10.18
CA GLY A 242 7.42 -10.04 -10.98
C GLY A 242 8.87 -10.12 -10.45
N PHE A 243 9.26 -9.23 -9.53
CA PHE A 243 10.60 -9.23 -8.92
C PHE A 243 10.69 -10.02 -7.61
N LYS A 244 9.68 -10.84 -7.26
CA LYS A 244 9.62 -11.55 -5.98
C LYS A 244 10.87 -12.42 -5.71
N TYR A 245 11.41 -13.08 -6.75
CA TYR A 245 12.61 -13.93 -6.66
C TYR A 245 13.90 -13.18 -6.33
N THR A 246 14.03 -11.91 -6.72
CA THR A 246 15.23 -11.08 -6.44
C THR A 246 15.02 -10.17 -5.22
N CYS A 247 13.77 -9.98 -4.81
CA CYS A 247 13.42 -9.08 -3.71
C CYS A 247 14.01 -9.58 -2.38
N PRO A 248 14.73 -8.74 -1.61
CA PRO A 248 15.34 -9.14 -0.34
C PRO A 248 14.32 -9.62 0.71
N VAL A 249 13.05 -9.23 0.58
CA VAL A 249 11.96 -9.67 1.46
C VAL A 249 11.56 -11.13 1.18
N TRP A 250 11.68 -11.59 -0.07
CA TRP A 250 11.09 -12.84 -0.53
C TRP A 250 12.10 -13.83 -1.10
N ARG A 251 13.30 -13.40 -1.51
CA ARG A 251 14.30 -14.25 -2.19
C ARG A 251 14.61 -15.53 -1.41
N HIS A 252 14.77 -15.43 -0.09
CA HIS A 252 15.06 -16.58 0.78
C HIS A 252 13.93 -17.63 0.78
N PHE A 253 12.69 -17.24 0.48
CA PHE A 253 11.58 -18.18 0.33
C PHE A 253 11.70 -19.05 -0.93
N TYR A 254 12.35 -18.52 -1.98
CA TYR A 254 12.49 -19.19 -3.28
C TYR A 254 13.86 -19.78 -3.55
N ASP A 255 14.88 -19.37 -2.78
CA ASP A 255 16.19 -20.00 -2.79
C ASP A 255 15.99 -21.45 -2.30
N ASN A 256 15.76 -22.39 -3.23
CA ASN A 256 15.81 -23.82 -2.96
C ASN A 256 17.12 -24.08 -2.23
N PHE A 257 17.04 -24.55 -0.97
CA PHE A 257 18.05 -24.85 0.07
C PHE A 257 19.43 -25.46 -0.34
N THR A 258 19.92 -25.16 -1.53
CA THR A 258 21.06 -25.77 -2.23
C THR A 258 22.26 -24.85 -2.22
N ILE A 259 22.16 -23.71 -1.55
CA ILE A 259 23.34 -23.01 -1.07
C ILE A 259 23.39 -23.38 0.41
N LEU A 260 24.09 -24.49 0.70
CA LEU A 260 24.80 -24.60 1.96
C LEU A 260 25.56 -23.28 2.10
N ASP A 261 25.00 -22.37 2.89
CA ASP A 261 25.75 -21.21 3.32
C ASP A 261 27.01 -21.79 3.95
N SER A 262 28.16 -21.23 3.59
CA SER A 262 29.53 -21.71 3.82
C SER A 262 29.93 -22.11 5.27
N LYS A 263 28.97 -22.21 6.19
CA LYS A 263 29.07 -22.48 7.61
C LYS A 263 28.15 -23.59 8.15
N ASP A 264 27.50 -24.41 7.31
CA ASP A 264 26.64 -25.52 7.77
C ASP A 264 25.48 -25.08 8.71
N ILE A 265 24.97 -23.84 8.57
CA ILE A 265 23.86 -23.34 9.40
C ILE A 265 22.54 -23.58 8.69
N ASN A 266 21.69 -24.44 9.27
CA ASN A 266 20.31 -24.60 8.82
C ASN A 266 19.42 -23.49 9.41
N ILE A 267 19.42 -22.32 8.77
CA ILE A 267 18.65 -21.15 9.24
C ILE A 267 17.15 -21.41 9.35
N LYS A 268 16.61 -22.31 8.52
CA LYS A 268 15.19 -22.68 8.56
C LYS A 268 14.84 -23.33 9.89
N GLU A 269 15.60 -24.32 10.31
CA GLU A 269 15.39 -25.01 11.60
C GLU A 269 15.51 -24.04 12.78
N ILE A 270 16.47 -23.11 12.75
CA ILE A 270 16.64 -22.10 13.80
C ILE A 270 15.42 -21.17 13.88
N VAL A 271 14.91 -20.70 12.73
CA VAL A 271 13.72 -19.84 12.68
C VAL A 271 12.48 -20.60 13.17
N ASP A 272 12.32 -21.86 12.76
CA ASP A 272 11.21 -22.72 13.19
C ASP A 272 11.27 -22.99 14.71
N GLU A 273 12.46 -23.28 15.25
CA GLU A 273 12.69 -23.47 16.68
C GLU A 273 12.37 -22.20 17.48
N TYR A 274 12.80 -21.02 17.00
CA TYR A 274 12.49 -19.74 17.63
C TYR A 274 10.99 -19.53 17.79
N PHE A 275 10.21 -19.73 16.71
CA PHE A 275 8.76 -19.55 16.77
C PHE A 275 8.07 -20.61 17.63
N ASN A 276 8.56 -21.84 17.65
CA ASN A 276 8.06 -22.88 18.55
C ASN A 276 8.30 -22.53 20.02
N LEU A 277 9.52 -22.13 20.39
CA LEU A 277 9.84 -21.67 21.74
C LEU A 277 9.03 -20.44 22.14
N GLN A 278 8.77 -19.53 21.21
CA GLN A 278 7.91 -18.37 21.46
C GLN A 278 6.47 -18.77 21.76
N SER A 279 5.91 -19.71 21.01
CA SER A 279 4.58 -20.26 21.29
C SER A 279 4.52 -20.98 22.64
N GLN A 280 5.54 -21.78 22.98
CA GLN A 280 5.63 -22.43 24.29
C GLN A 280 5.73 -21.43 25.44
N LYS A 281 6.48 -20.34 25.26
CA LYS A 281 6.57 -19.24 26.23
C LYS A 281 5.20 -18.61 26.46
N GLU A 282 4.45 -18.30 25.40
CA GLU A 282 3.10 -17.75 25.52
C GLU A 282 2.15 -18.70 26.27
N GLU A 283 2.21 -20.01 26.01
CA GLU A 283 1.43 -21.00 26.76
C GLU A 283 1.81 -21.09 28.24
N LEU A 284 3.11 -21.05 28.54
CA LEU A 284 3.61 -21.08 29.92
C LEU A 284 3.18 -19.81 30.67
N GLU A 285 3.25 -18.64 30.05
CA GLU A 285 2.76 -17.38 30.62
C GLU A 285 1.25 -17.46 30.95
N GLN A 286 0.44 -18.00 30.03
CA GLN A 286 -0.99 -18.21 30.30
C GLN A 286 -1.25 -19.20 31.44
N LYS A 287 -0.46 -20.27 31.55
CA LYS A 287 -0.56 -21.25 32.65
C LYS A 287 -0.17 -20.63 33.98
N LEU A 288 0.93 -19.87 34.01
CA LEU A 288 1.39 -19.15 35.20
C LEU A 288 0.34 -18.14 35.68
N GLU A 289 -0.30 -17.41 34.77
CA GLU A 289 -1.36 -16.46 35.12
C GLU A 289 -2.59 -17.15 35.71
N LYS A 290 -3.02 -18.30 35.16
CA LYS A 290 -4.10 -19.11 35.74
C LYS A 290 -3.78 -19.62 37.14
N LEU A 291 -2.56 -20.13 37.34
CA LEU A 291 -2.10 -20.58 38.64
C LEU A 291 -2.06 -19.44 39.64
N LYS A 292 -1.52 -18.29 39.24
CA LYS A 292 -1.50 -17.07 40.04
C LYS A 292 -2.92 -16.69 40.45
N ASN A 293 -3.85 -16.51 39.51
CA ASN A 293 -5.25 -16.16 39.82
C ASN A 293 -5.93 -17.14 40.80
N THR A 294 -5.61 -18.43 40.70
CA THR A 294 -6.11 -19.45 41.64
C THR A 294 -5.55 -19.23 43.05
N ILE A 295 -4.24 -18.96 43.15
CA ILE A 295 -3.57 -18.62 44.41
C ILE A 295 -4.14 -17.33 44.99
N GLU A 296 -4.41 -16.32 44.16
CA GLU A 296 -5.04 -15.06 44.57
C GLU A 296 -6.42 -15.30 45.19
N ALA A 297 -7.31 -16.00 44.47
CA ALA A 297 -8.65 -16.31 44.95
C ALA A 297 -8.64 -17.08 46.27
N TYR A 298 -7.76 -18.08 46.41
CA TYR A 298 -7.59 -18.82 47.66
C TYR A 298 -7.08 -17.94 48.81
N SER A 299 -6.10 -17.07 48.53
CA SER A 299 -5.55 -16.11 49.49
C SER A 299 -6.62 -15.15 50.01
N GLU A 300 -7.52 -14.71 49.12
CA GLU A 300 -8.64 -13.82 49.48
C GLU A 300 -9.70 -14.53 50.30
N GLU A 301 -10.11 -15.73 49.89
CA GLU A 301 -11.11 -16.53 50.61
C GLU A 301 -10.66 -16.85 52.05
N LYS A 302 -9.37 -17.18 52.23
CA LYS A 302 -8.81 -17.56 53.55
C LYS A 302 -8.22 -16.39 54.33
N GLY A 303 -8.20 -15.18 53.77
CA GLY A 303 -7.61 -14.00 54.42
C GLY A 303 -6.10 -14.12 54.68
N LEU A 304 -5.38 -14.86 53.84
CA LEU A 304 -3.95 -15.10 54.00
C LEU A 304 -3.12 -13.99 53.32
N GLU A 305 -2.07 -13.52 53.98
CA GLU A 305 -1.11 -12.58 53.39
C GLU A 305 0.08 -13.28 52.71
N ARG A 306 0.31 -14.56 53.03
CA ARG A 306 1.37 -15.37 52.43
C ARG A 306 0.95 -16.83 52.31
N ILE A 307 1.25 -17.43 51.17
CA ILE A 307 0.99 -18.84 50.86
C ILE A 307 2.31 -19.51 50.49
N TYR A 308 2.60 -20.65 51.11
CA TYR A 308 3.83 -21.40 50.92
C TYR A 308 3.58 -22.62 50.02
N GLY A 309 4.47 -22.81 49.06
CA GLY A 309 4.66 -24.09 48.36
C GLY A 309 6.01 -24.69 48.75
N THR A 310 6.27 -25.91 48.30
CA THR A 310 7.54 -26.60 48.53
C THR A 310 8.73 -25.87 47.91
N ASN A 311 8.53 -25.16 46.80
CA ASN A 311 9.59 -24.53 46.01
C ASN A 311 9.66 -23.00 46.16
N GLY A 312 8.83 -22.39 47.00
CA GLY A 312 8.74 -20.95 47.13
C GLY A 312 7.46 -20.48 47.81
N TYR A 313 7.20 -19.18 47.78
CA TYR A 313 5.98 -18.62 48.38
C TYR A 313 5.42 -17.47 47.54
N PHE A 314 4.12 -17.24 47.67
CA PHE A 314 3.43 -16.04 47.20
C PHE A 314 3.13 -15.15 48.41
N SER A 315 3.52 -13.89 48.34
CA SER A 315 3.09 -12.88 49.33
C SER A 315 2.20 -11.85 48.68
N ARG A 316 1.05 -11.62 49.30
CA ARG A 316 0.15 -10.51 49.01
C ARG A 316 0.63 -9.31 49.82
N ARG A 317 1.20 -8.30 49.17
CA ARG A 317 1.45 -7.02 49.82
C ARG A 317 0.31 -6.07 49.48
N LEU A 318 -0.32 -5.52 50.50
CA LEU A 318 -1.29 -4.44 50.35
C LEU A 318 -0.53 -3.20 49.86
N SER A 319 -0.56 -2.96 48.55
CA SER A 319 -0.01 -1.74 47.95
C SER A 319 -1.17 -0.76 47.79
N ARG A 320 -1.20 0.28 48.62
CA ARG A 320 -2.10 1.42 48.38
C ARG A 320 -1.41 2.30 47.36
N GLU A 321 -1.74 2.13 46.08
CA GLU A 321 -1.28 3.07 45.07
C GLU A 321 -2.19 4.30 45.15
N ILE A 322 -1.63 5.40 45.64
CA ILE A 322 -2.34 6.68 45.68
C ILE A 322 -2.21 7.27 44.28
N LYS A 323 -3.27 7.12 43.48
CA LYS A 323 -3.42 7.89 42.24
C LYS A 323 -3.97 9.25 42.59
N TYR A 324 -3.71 10.21 41.72
CA TYR A 324 -4.22 11.56 41.89
C TYR A 324 -4.97 11.96 40.63
N ASP A 325 -6.04 12.72 40.82
CA ASP A 325 -6.76 13.37 39.74
C ASP A 325 -5.88 14.45 39.10
N PHE A 326 -5.38 14.17 37.89
CA PHE A 326 -4.40 15.01 37.20
C PHE A 326 -4.94 16.41 36.89
N GLU A 327 -6.22 16.54 36.54
CA GLU A 327 -6.81 17.84 36.23
C GLU A 327 -6.89 18.70 37.49
N LYS A 328 -7.28 18.11 38.62
CA LYS A 328 -7.32 18.81 39.90
C LYS A 328 -5.94 19.20 40.39
N ILE A 329 -4.92 18.35 40.23
CA ILE A 329 -3.55 18.71 40.61
C ILE A 329 -3.01 19.84 39.73
N HIS A 330 -3.24 19.80 38.42
CA HIS A 330 -2.79 20.84 37.50
C HIS A 330 -3.32 22.21 37.93
N GLN A 331 -4.63 22.31 38.20
CA GLN A 331 -5.28 23.54 38.64
C GLN A 331 -4.70 24.12 39.95
N ILE A 332 -4.11 23.27 40.81
CA ILE A 332 -3.51 23.70 42.08
C ILE A 332 -2.03 24.07 41.91
N LEU A 333 -1.26 23.33 41.11
CA LEU A 333 0.19 23.49 40.99
C LEU A 333 0.62 24.48 39.89
N GLU A 334 -0.19 24.69 38.87
CA GLU A 334 0.07 25.64 37.78
C GLU A 334 0.15 27.10 38.28
N PRO A 335 -0.80 27.62 39.09
CA PRO A 335 -0.72 28.98 39.61
C PRO A 335 0.48 29.20 40.56
N LEU A 336 1.03 28.11 41.12
CA LEU A 336 2.19 28.12 42.00
C LEU A 336 3.52 28.01 41.24
N GLY A 337 3.49 27.86 39.91
CA GLY A 337 4.67 27.67 39.07
C GLY A 337 5.43 26.38 39.36
N LYS A 338 4.75 25.36 39.94
CA LYS A 338 5.37 24.09 40.35
C LYS A 338 4.98 22.92 39.45
N TRP A 339 4.00 23.08 38.57
CA TRP A 339 3.55 22.02 37.66
C TRP A 339 4.67 21.45 36.79
N GLU A 340 5.55 22.30 36.26
CA GLU A 340 6.69 21.88 35.42
C GLU A 340 7.65 20.92 36.14
N LYS A 341 7.73 20.98 37.47
CA LYS A 341 8.57 20.05 38.25
C LYS A 341 7.99 18.63 38.35
N VAL A 342 6.74 18.43 37.95
CA VAL A 342 6.00 17.16 38.13
C VAL A 342 5.53 16.57 36.79
N LEU A 343 6.01 17.05 35.64
CA LEU A 343 5.58 16.63 34.30
C LEU A 343 5.67 15.11 34.03
N GLU A 344 6.57 14.41 34.71
CA GLU A 344 6.49 12.96 34.89
C GLU A 344 6.13 12.69 36.36
N ILE A 345 4.83 12.53 36.66
CA ILE A 345 4.40 12.27 38.03
C ILE A 345 4.86 10.88 38.45
N ASN A 346 5.99 10.82 39.15
CA ASN A 346 6.25 9.74 40.08
C ASN A 346 5.92 10.22 41.50
N HIS A 347 5.44 9.29 42.34
CA HIS A 347 5.00 9.59 43.70
C HIS A 347 6.04 10.38 44.51
N GLN A 348 7.33 10.12 44.26
CA GLN A 348 8.45 10.76 44.95
C GLN A 348 8.58 12.25 44.60
N LYS A 349 8.57 12.60 43.31
CA LYS A 349 8.68 14.00 42.84
C LYS A 349 7.53 14.85 43.36
N LEU A 350 6.31 14.31 43.37
CA LEU A 350 5.15 15.01 43.90
C LEU A 350 5.25 15.23 45.42
N GLN A 351 5.73 14.24 46.19
CA GLN A 351 5.95 14.41 47.63
C GLN A 351 6.97 15.51 47.95
N ASP A 352 8.00 15.68 47.13
CA ASP A 352 8.99 16.73 47.35
C ASP A 352 8.42 18.12 47.06
N VAL A 353 7.59 18.28 46.01
CA VAL A 353 6.87 19.53 45.75
C VAL A 353 5.85 19.84 46.84
N LEU A 354 5.17 18.83 47.39
CA LEU A 354 4.23 19.02 48.50
C LEU A 354 4.87 19.64 49.74
N LYS A 355 6.19 19.46 49.97
CA LYS A 355 6.91 20.09 51.08
C LYS A 355 7.16 21.58 50.85
N GLU A 356 7.13 22.06 49.60
CA GLU A 356 7.43 23.44 49.21
C GLU A 356 6.20 24.36 49.13
N ILE A 357 4.98 23.80 49.07
CA ILE A 357 3.74 24.59 48.85
C ILE A 357 2.99 24.91 50.17
N PRO A 358 2.10 25.93 50.19
CA PRO A 358 1.32 26.31 51.38
C PRO A 358 0.40 25.20 51.91
N LEU A 359 0.11 25.21 53.21
CA LEU A 359 -0.68 24.17 53.89
C LEU A 359 -2.08 23.98 53.28
N ALA A 360 -2.74 25.08 52.89
CA ALA A 360 -4.07 25.03 52.25
C ALA A 360 -4.04 24.26 50.92
N SER A 361 -3.02 24.49 50.09
CA SER A 361 -2.83 23.77 48.81
C SER A 361 -2.52 22.29 49.02
N ARG A 362 -1.79 21.93 50.10
CA ARG A 362 -1.56 20.51 50.45
C ARG A 362 -2.86 19.80 50.81
N GLN A 363 -3.74 20.46 51.55
CA GLN A 363 -5.03 19.89 51.95
C GLN A 363 -5.96 19.67 50.75
N GLU A 364 -5.95 20.57 49.76
CA GLU A 364 -6.71 20.38 48.51
C GLU A 364 -6.15 19.25 47.64
N ILE A 365 -4.82 19.11 47.53
CA ILE A 365 -4.21 17.96 46.83
C ILE A 365 -4.48 16.64 47.57
N ASP A 366 -4.58 16.67 48.90
CA ASP A 366 -4.94 15.48 49.70
C ASP A 366 -6.37 15.00 49.41
N LYS A 367 -7.30 15.92 49.13
CA LYS A 367 -8.68 15.60 48.70
C LYS A 367 -8.75 15.07 47.26
N ALA A 368 -7.75 15.34 46.43
CA ALA A 368 -7.65 14.83 45.05
C ALA A 368 -7.06 13.41 44.97
N LYS A 369 -6.76 12.78 46.12
CA LYS A 369 -6.28 11.40 46.20
C LYS A 369 -7.38 10.40 45.82
N ILE A 370 -7.07 9.54 44.88
CA ILE A 370 -7.82 8.35 44.54
C ILE A 370 -7.03 7.16 45.09
N ILE A 371 -7.56 6.53 46.15
CA ILE A 371 -6.95 5.31 46.71
C ILE A 371 -7.49 4.14 45.90
N GLU A 372 -6.69 3.64 44.96
CA GLU A 372 -6.93 2.33 44.36
C GLU A 372 -6.28 1.26 45.23
N LYS A 373 -7.01 0.18 45.51
CA LYS A 373 -6.42 -1.03 46.07
C LYS A 373 -5.87 -1.85 44.90
N GLU A 374 -4.56 -1.81 44.70
CA GLU A 374 -3.87 -2.78 43.86
C GLU A 374 -3.20 -3.84 44.73
N TYR A 375 -3.42 -5.11 44.42
CA TYR A 375 -2.65 -6.21 45.00
C TYR A 375 -1.44 -6.47 44.11
N LYS A 376 -0.23 -6.17 44.61
CA LYS A 376 1.03 -6.55 43.95
C LYS A 376 1.56 -7.82 44.63
N TYR A 377 1.62 -8.92 43.87
CA TYR A 377 2.16 -10.19 44.32
C TYR A 377 3.65 -10.26 44.05
N PHE A 378 4.39 -10.78 45.01
CA PHE A 378 5.82 -11.07 44.86
C PHE A 378 6.04 -12.57 45.02
N THR A 379 6.83 -13.14 44.12
CA THR A 379 7.34 -14.52 44.20
C THR A 379 8.76 -14.49 44.71
N GLY A 380 9.06 -15.27 45.75
CA GLY A 380 10.42 -15.49 46.24
C GLY A 380 10.79 -16.97 46.16
N ASN A 381 12.01 -17.27 45.70
CA ASN A 381 12.60 -18.59 45.86
C ASN A 381 13.12 -18.70 47.30
N ASN A 382 12.61 -19.64 48.09
CA ASN A 382 13.19 -19.94 49.39
C ASN A 382 14.15 -21.14 49.26
N LYS A 383 15.41 -20.92 49.66
CA LYS A 383 16.07 -21.88 50.54
C LYS A 383 15.40 -21.70 51.90
N ILE A 384 14.63 -22.69 52.33
CA ILE A 384 14.07 -22.72 53.68
C ILE A 384 15.27 -22.72 54.65
N PRO A 385 15.33 -21.85 55.67
CA PRO A 385 16.23 -22.08 56.79
C PRO A 385 15.71 -23.35 57.49
N GLU A 386 16.49 -24.43 57.44
CA GLU A 386 16.26 -25.56 58.34
C GLU A 386 16.34 -25.05 59.79
N ASP A 387 15.43 -25.56 60.60
CA ASP A 387 14.99 -25.09 61.94
C ASP A 387 16.07 -24.48 62.87
#